data_AF-A0A3D3UU85-F1
#
_entry.id   AF-A0A3D3UU85-F1
#
_cell.length_a   1.000
_cell.length_b   1.000
_cell.length_c   1.000
_cell.angle_alpha   90.00
_cell.angle_beta   90.00
_cell.angle_gamma   90.00
#
_symmetry.space_group_name_H-M   'P 1'
#
loop_
_entity.id
_entity.type
_entity.pdbx_description
1 polymer ?
#
loop_
_entity_poly.entity_id
_entity_poly.type
_entity_poly.pdbx_seq_one_letter_code
_entity_poly.pdbx_strand_id
1 'polypeptide(L)'
;MLKLFLWLRYLRKRKIVFLSIAAVALSVSLLIVVASLFTGFIDTYEQAAVEAVGDVILIQPMTFAKYPLLIEQLEQTESIEAATAMISGYGLLHLGRGNVRAVEVWGIEPAGRAKVTGFARFLRRQGKEAGEPSFNIPDSPEIIGGFVGIGVLGEPDEQTDEYDYDAAEKMLGRPVVLTTGTVTGQDSSDGSRPEFKRQVMRFAIVDITETGVYQFDSGCVYLPIEKLQRTLYPDEKSPVASQILIKLADNTDADVALAVIRGVWRTFVEEQLDADPYLMTSTAINTARQLQSQYIAAYEKQMGVLLLIFGVISFGVVLLVFCIFCMIVRLKQKDIAIIKSCGATSSSVAIVFVGFGACVGAVGSALGAVLGYVITRNINTIEDWIRIIFGLKLWKSSVYLFSKIPNEVNWSWALRIVLLAIIAAAIGTLIPAIVAARTKPVEILRYE
;
A
#
# COMPACT_ATOMS: atom_id res chain seq x y z
N MET A 1 -15.87 -47.35 -13.60
CA MET A 1 -14.63 -46.65 -13.19
C MET A 1 -13.42 -46.98 -14.07
N LEU A 2 -13.07 -48.26 -14.33
CA LEU A 2 -11.93 -48.66 -15.18
C LEU A 2 -11.95 -48.12 -16.63
N LYS A 3 -13.13 -48.07 -17.27
CA LYS A 3 -13.29 -47.53 -18.64
C LYS A 3 -12.95 -46.03 -18.74
N LEU A 4 -13.24 -45.28 -17.69
CA LEU A 4 -12.95 -43.84 -17.58
C LEU A 4 -11.43 -43.59 -17.45
N PHE A 5 -10.76 -44.43 -16.66
CA PHE A 5 -9.34 -44.31 -16.36
C PHE A 5 -8.43 -44.58 -17.57
N LEU A 6 -8.78 -45.60 -18.38
CA LEU A 6 -8.07 -45.91 -19.63
C LEU A 6 -8.17 -44.77 -20.65
N TRP A 7 -9.34 -44.15 -20.76
CA TRP A 7 -9.60 -43.03 -21.67
C TRP A 7 -8.83 -41.77 -21.27
N LEU A 8 -8.79 -41.46 -19.97
CA LEU A 8 -8.03 -40.34 -19.41
C LEU A 8 -6.53 -40.47 -19.70
N ARG A 9 -5.96 -41.68 -19.57
CA ARG A 9 -4.55 -41.96 -19.86
C ARG A 9 -4.23 -41.78 -21.35
N TYR A 10 -5.18 -42.08 -22.24
CA TYR A 10 -4.99 -41.98 -23.69
C TYR A 10 -5.03 -40.53 -24.20
N LEU A 11 -5.87 -39.68 -23.62
CA LEU A 11 -5.91 -38.23 -23.90
C LEU A 11 -4.68 -37.49 -23.36
N ARG A 12 -4.14 -37.92 -22.20
CA ARG A 12 -2.97 -37.29 -21.56
C ARG A 12 -1.65 -37.45 -22.33
N LYS A 13 -1.54 -38.38 -23.29
CA LYS A 13 -0.29 -38.65 -24.01
C LYS A 13 0.11 -37.60 -25.06
N ARG A 14 -0.73 -36.59 -25.33
CA ARG A 14 -0.46 -35.58 -26.37
C ARG A 14 0.06 -34.27 -25.78
N LYS A 15 1.14 -33.73 -26.38
CA LYS A 15 1.77 -32.45 -26.03
C LYS A 15 0.78 -31.25 -26.01
N ILE A 16 -0.32 -31.34 -26.75
CA ILE A 16 -1.35 -30.30 -26.89
C ILE A 16 -2.05 -29.98 -25.57
N VAL A 17 -2.24 -30.97 -24.68
CA VAL A 17 -2.87 -30.75 -23.36
C VAL A 17 -1.99 -29.89 -22.46
N PHE A 18 -0.66 -30.04 -22.55
CA PHE A 18 0.27 -29.19 -21.81
C PHE A 18 0.18 -27.72 -22.22
N LEU A 19 -0.16 -27.44 -23.49
CA LEU A 19 -0.39 -26.07 -23.96
C LEU A 19 -1.61 -25.44 -23.26
N SER A 20 -2.71 -26.18 -23.10
CA SER A 20 -3.89 -25.70 -22.36
C SER A 20 -3.58 -25.47 -20.89
N ILE A 21 -2.86 -26.41 -20.26
CA ILE A 21 -2.44 -26.28 -18.86
C ILE A 21 -1.53 -25.05 -18.69
N ALA A 22 -0.56 -24.85 -19.58
CA ALA A 22 0.34 -23.70 -19.55
C ALA A 22 -0.41 -22.38 -19.77
N ALA A 23 -1.37 -22.33 -20.70
CA ALA A 23 -2.18 -21.13 -20.92
C ALA A 23 -3.01 -20.77 -19.69
N VAL A 24 -3.67 -21.75 -19.05
CA VAL A 24 -4.40 -21.56 -17.79
C VAL A 24 -3.44 -21.13 -16.68
N ALA A 25 -2.27 -21.77 -16.55
CA ALA A 25 -1.28 -21.45 -15.53
C ALA A 25 -0.76 -20.01 -15.65
N LEU A 26 -0.37 -19.57 -16.86
CA LEU A 26 0.08 -18.21 -17.10
C LEU A 26 -1.01 -17.18 -16.82
N SER A 27 -2.26 -17.47 -17.21
CA SER A 27 -3.41 -16.61 -16.94
C SER A 27 -3.66 -16.43 -15.44
N VAL A 28 -3.69 -17.53 -14.69
CA VAL A 28 -3.92 -17.53 -13.25
C VAL A 28 -2.76 -16.86 -12.52
N SER A 29 -1.52 -17.14 -12.93
CA SER A 29 -0.33 -16.48 -12.39
C SER A 29 -0.40 -14.96 -12.58
N LEU A 30 -0.74 -14.50 -13.78
CA LEU A 30 -0.86 -13.07 -14.08
C LEU A 30 -1.92 -12.39 -13.22
N LEU A 31 -3.12 -12.98 -13.11
CA LEU A 31 -4.20 -12.43 -12.28
C LEU A 31 -3.82 -12.38 -10.80
N ILE A 32 -3.13 -13.40 -10.28
CA ILE A 32 -2.68 -13.42 -8.88
C ILE A 32 -1.64 -12.33 -8.64
N VAL A 33 -0.64 -12.20 -9.53
CA VAL A 33 0.40 -11.16 -9.39
C VAL A 33 -0.23 -9.77 -9.40
N VAL A 34 -1.14 -9.49 -10.34
CA VAL A 34 -1.81 -8.19 -10.41
C VAL A 34 -2.63 -7.93 -9.15
N ALA A 35 -3.50 -8.86 -8.74
CA ALA A 35 -4.33 -8.68 -7.55
C ALA A 35 -3.49 -8.48 -6.28
N SER A 36 -2.39 -9.22 -6.17
CA SER A 36 -1.44 -9.12 -5.05
C SER A 36 -0.72 -7.79 -5.02
N LEU A 37 -0.27 -7.25 -6.16
CA LEU A 37 0.40 -5.96 -6.22
C LEU A 37 -0.49 -4.82 -5.73
N PHE A 38 -1.77 -4.82 -6.14
CA PHE A 38 -2.69 -3.77 -5.71
C PHE A 38 -3.08 -3.90 -4.25
N THR A 39 -3.39 -5.12 -3.80
CA THR A 39 -3.73 -5.34 -2.38
C THR A 39 -2.53 -4.93 -1.52
N GLY A 40 -1.33 -5.40 -1.86
CA GLY A 40 -0.11 -5.03 -1.14
C GLY A 40 0.19 -3.53 -1.19
N PHE A 41 -0.07 -2.85 -2.31
CA PHE A 41 0.09 -1.39 -2.39
C PHE A 41 -0.87 -0.65 -1.47
N ILE A 42 -2.14 -1.03 -1.45
CA ILE A 42 -3.15 -0.43 -0.57
C ILE A 42 -2.77 -0.68 0.90
N ASP A 43 -2.43 -1.92 1.24
CA ASP A 43 -2.05 -2.30 2.61
C ASP A 43 -0.80 -1.54 3.07
N THR A 44 0.22 -1.43 2.21
CA THR A 44 1.46 -0.66 2.50
C THR A 44 1.15 0.83 2.64
N TYR A 45 0.24 1.38 1.83
CA TYR A 45 -0.16 2.79 1.90
C TYR A 45 -0.94 3.10 3.17
N GLU A 46 -1.90 2.25 3.55
CA GLU A 46 -2.64 2.36 4.81
C GLU A 46 -1.69 2.25 6.02
N GLN A 47 -0.78 1.27 5.99
CA GLN A 47 0.20 1.10 7.08
C GLN A 47 1.16 2.29 7.17
N ALA A 48 1.64 2.82 6.04
CA ALA A 48 2.48 4.01 6.01
C ALA A 48 1.77 5.24 6.61
N ALA A 49 0.44 5.35 6.42
CA ALA A 49 -0.37 6.39 7.05
C ALA A 49 -0.33 6.28 8.57
N VAL A 50 -0.63 5.10 9.10
CA VAL A 50 -0.65 4.82 10.54
C VAL A 50 0.74 5.04 11.13
N GLU A 51 1.78 4.59 10.43
CA GLU A 51 3.17 4.78 10.86
C GLU A 51 3.62 6.26 10.83
N ALA A 52 2.96 7.12 10.05
CA ALA A 52 3.27 8.54 9.96
C ALA A 52 2.47 9.42 10.94
N VAL A 53 1.18 9.15 11.15
CA VAL A 53 0.29 10.02 11.95
C VAL A 53 -0.39 9.33 13.14
N GLY A 54 -0.19 8.03 13.34
CA GLY A 54 -0.89 7.25 14.37
C GLY A 54 -2.24 6.71 13.88
N ASP A 55 -2.99 6.06 14.77
CA ASP A 55 -4.29 5.44 14.42
C ASP A 55 -5.39 6.48 14.20
N VAL A 56 -5.41 7.50 15.06
CA VAL A 56 -6.38 8.59 15.03
C VAL A 56 -5.65 9.92 15.11
N ILE A 57 -6.16 10.90 14.38
CA ILE A 57 -5.61 12.25 14.30
C ILE A 57 -6.73 13.27 14.45
N LEU A 58 -6.47 14.26 15.31
CA LEU A 58 -7.31 15.43 15.49
C LEU A 58 -6.63 16.59 14.77
N ILE A 59 -7.36 17.20 13.83
CA ILE A 59 -6.90 18.35 13.05
C ILE A 59 -7.85 19.50 13.33
N GLN A 60 -7.30 20.63 13.78
CA GLN A 60 -8.06 21.86 13.97
C GLN A 60 -7.72 22.84 12.84
N PRO A 61 -8.68 23.68 12.38
CA PRO A 61 -8.38 24.74 11.41
C PRO A 61 -7.38 25.77 11.93
N MET A 62 -7.34 25.95 13.26
CA MET A 62 -6.38 26.80 13.97
C MET A 62 -5.42 25.91 14.80
N THR A 63 -5.04 26.37 15.99
CA THR A 63 -4.14 25.63 16.88
C THR A 63 -4.85 25.19 18.16
N PHE A 64 -4.60 23.95 18.59
CA PHE A 64 -4.99 23.42 19.88
C PHE A 64 -4.27 24.18 20.99
N ALA A 65 -4.98 25.05 21.70
CA ALA A 65 -4.50 25.66 22.93
C ALA A 65 -4.60 24.68 24.11
N LYS A 66 -3.69 24.78 25.07
CA LYS A 66 -3.67 23.96 26.30
C LYS A 66 -3.65 22.44 26.01
N TYR A 67 -3.08 22.03 24.89
CA TYR A 67 -3.04 20.62 24.48
C TYR A 67 -2.41 19.65 25.50
N PRO A 68 -1.48 20.03 26.40
CA PRO A 68 -0.95 19.08 27.37
C PRO A 68 -2.02 18.49 28.30
N LEU A 69 -3.02 19.30 28.67
CA LEU A 69 -4.15 18.85 29.48
C LEU A 69 -5.07 17.91 28.70
N LEU A 70 -5.24 18.18 27.40
CA LEU A 70 -6.01 17.29 26.52
C LEU A 70 -5.33 15.92 26.38
N ILE A 71 -4.00 15.90 26.19
CA ILE A 71 -3.22 14.65 26.13
C ILE A 71 -3.41 13.86 27.42
N GLU A 72 -3.29 14.51 28.59
CA GLU A 72 -3.50 13.85 29.88
C GLU A 72 -4.91 13.25 30.01
N GLN A 73 -5.95 13.96 29.59
CA GLN A 73 -7.33 13.45 29.59
C GLN A 73 -7.53 12.29 28.62
N LEU A 74 -6.90 12.34 27.45
CA LEU A 74 -6.95 11.27 26.45
C LEU A 74 -6.27 10.00 26.99
N GLU A 75 -5.06 10.13 27.56
CA GLU A 75 -4.30 8.98 28.11
C GLU A 75 -4.96 8.34 29.34
N GLN A 76 -5.87 9.03 30.02
CA GLN A 76 -6.69 8.45 31.10
C GLN A 76 -7.81 7.53 30.60
N THR A 77 -8.05 7.48 29.29
CA THR A 77 -9.10 6.66 28.68
C THR A 77 -8.57 5.27 28.31
N GLU A 78 -9.24 4.20 28.74
CA GLU A 78 -8.78 2.80 28.49
C GLU A 78 -8.62 2.45 27.00
N SER A 79 -9.30 3.16 26.10
CA SER A 79 -9.22 2.97 24.65
C SER A 79 -7.97 3.58 24.00
N ILE A 80 -7.17 4.35 24.74
CA ILE A 80 -6.04 5.13 24.22
C ILE A 80 -4.75 4.64 24.89
N GLU A 81 -3.77 4.23 24.10
CA GLU A 81 -2.47 3.78 24.60
C GLU A 81 -1.55 4.98 24.87
N ALA A 82 -1.52 5.93 23.93
CA ALA A 82 -0.67 7.11 24.01
C ALA A 82 -1.20 8.23 23.11
N ALA A 83 -0.91 9.49 23.47
CA ALA A 83 -1.19 10.64 22.61
C ALA A 83 0.02 11.60 22.57
N THR A 84 0.20 12.28 21.44
CA THR A 84 1.26 13.28 21.29
C THR A 84 0.78 14.45 20.46
N ALA A 85 1.33 15.63 20.73
CA ALA A 85 1.09 16.81 19.93
C ALA A 85 2.11 16.96 18.79
N MET A 86 1.68 17.65 17.74
CA MET A 86 2.52 18.06 16.63
C MET A 86 2.12 19.45 16.14
N ILE A 87 3.11 20.24 15.76
CA ILE A 87 2.90 21.50 15.04
C ILE A 87 3.52 21.38 13.65
N SER A 88 2.78 21.76 12.62
CA SER A 88 3.21 21.62 11.22
C SER A 88 3.32 23.00 10.58
N GLY A 89 4.37 23.21 9.80
CA GLY A 89 4.54 24.39 8.98
C GLY A 89 5.32 24.09 7.71
N TYR A 90 5.46 25.08 6.84
CA TYR A 90 6.25 24.97 5.62
C TYR A 90 7.48 25.89 5.72
N GLY A 91 8.55 25.51 5.03
CA GLY A 91 9.77 26.31 5.02
C GLY A 91 10.73 25.97 3.89
N LEU A 92 11.83 26.72 3.86
CA LEU A 92 12.95 26.52 2.97
C LEU A 92 14.19 26.17 3.81
N LEU A 93 14.72 24.97 3.61
CA LEU A 93 15.95 24.52 4.24
C LEU A 93 17.14 24.88 3.36
N HIS A 94 18.12 25.56 3.94
CA HIS A 94 19.37 25.95 3.30
C HIS A 94 20.49 25.01 3.77
N LEU A 95 20.91 24.09 2.89
CA LEU A 95 21.93 23.08 3.17
C LEU A 95 23.35 23.56 2.83
N GLY A 96 23.47 24.64 2.04
CA GLY A 96 24.75 25.20 1.62
C GLY A 96 24.57 26.29 0.56
N ARG A 97 25.68 26.75 -0.05
CA ARG A 97 25.63 27.77 -1.09
C ARG A 97 24.83 27.28 -2.29
N GLY A 98 23.68 27.91 -2.55
CA GLY A 98 22.80 27.59 -3.68
C GLY A 98 21.96 26.31 -3.51
N ASN A 99 22.14 25.55 -2.43
CA ASN A 99 21.32 24.36 -2.17
C ASN A 99 20.20 24.70 -1.18
N VAL A 100 19.02 24.97 -1.74
CA VAL A 100 17.78 25.27 -1.00
C VAL A 100 16.74 24.22 -1.36
N ARG A 101 16.05 23.68 -0.35
CA ARG A 101 14.99 22.68 -0.52
C ARG A 101 13.72 23.19 0.17
N ALA A 102 12.59 23.03 -0.50
CA ALA A 102 11.29 23.24 0.13
C ALA A 102 11.01 22.04 1.05
N VAL A 103 10.64 22.33 2.29
CA VAL A 103 10.44 21.31 3.32
C VAL A 103 9.17 21.59 4.10
N GLU A 104 8.52 20.52 4.53
CA GLU A 104 7.53 20.53 5.59
C GLU A 104 8.25 20.36 6.93
N VAL A 105 7.92 21.22 7.88
CA VAL A 105 8.60 21.34 9.17
C VAL A 105 7.64 20.87 10.24
N TRP A 106 7.99 19.78 10.91
CA TRP A 106 7.19 19.15 11.94
C TRP A 106 7.85 19.33 13.30
N GLY A 107 7.21 20.10 14.17
CA GLY A 107 7.61 20.24 15.56
C GLY A 107 6.98 19.11 16.37
N ILE A 108 7.82 18.26 16.93
CA ILE A 108 7.41 17.02 17.60
C ILE A 108 8.07 16.90 18.97
N GLU A 109 7.47 16.07 19.82
CA GLU A 109 8.15 15.46 20.96
C GLU A 109 8.62 14.05 20.55
N PRO A 110 9.93 13.78 20.50
CA PRO A 110 10.45 12.52 19.97
C PRO A 110 9.96 11.27 20.72
N ALA A 111 9.95 11.32 22.06
CA ALA A 111 9.53 10.19 22.90
C ALA A 111 8.02 9.92 22.75
N GLY A 112 7.17 10.95 22.83
CA GLY A 112 5.73 10.82 22.60
C GLY A 112 5.42 10.30 21.20
N ARG A 113 6.09 10.84 20.17
CA ARG A 113 5.93 10.38 18.78
C ARG A 113 6.38 8.94 18.57
N ALA A 114 7.46 8.50 19.22
CA ALA A 114 7.92 7.12 19.15
C ALA A 114 6.95 6.12 19.80
N LYS A 115 6.16 6.55 20.79
CA LYS A 115 5.09 5.73 21.39
C LYS A 115 3.85 5.65 20.50
N VAL A 116 3.49 6.77 19.87
CA VAL A 116 2.27 6.87 19.05
C VAL A 116 2.44 6.32 17.64
N THR A 117 3.65 6.39 17.08
CA THR A 117 3.92 6.08 15.67
C THR A 117 5.15 5.19 15.51
N GLY A 118 5.41 4.73 14.28
CA GLY A 118 6.63 3.99 13.93
C GLY A 118 7.90 4.88 13.87
N PHE A 119 7.90 6.09 14.42
CA PHE A 119 8.96 7.06 14.14
C PHE A 119 10.38 6.62 14.52
N ALA A 120 10.57 5.95 15.66
CA ALA A 120 11.91 5.57 16.15
C ALA A 120 12.66 4.64 15.18
N ARG A 121 11.97 3.70 14.53
CA ARG A 121 12.58 2.77 13.54
C ARG A 121 13.00 3.44 12.23
N PHE A 122 12.50 4.64 11.97
CA PHE A 122 12.88 5.42 10.79
C PHE A 122 14.13 6.26 11.00
N LEU A 123 14.64 6.34 12.25
CA LEU A 123 15.88 7.05 12.56
C LEU A 123 17.08 6.17 12.23
N ARG A 124 18.00 6.69 11.42
CA ARG A 124 19.16 5.94 10.94
C ARG A 124 20.17 5.57 12.02
N ARG A 125 20.47 6.50 12.92
CA ARG A 125 21.44 6.30 14.02
C ARG A 125 20.74 5.85 15.30
N GLN A 126 19.82 6.66 15.79
CA GLN A 126 19.14 6.46 17.07
C GLN A 126 18.15 5.29 17.02
N GLY A 127 17.62 4.94 15.84
CA GLY A 127 16.75 3.76 15.70
C GLY A 127 17.46 2.42 15.93
N LYS A 128 18.81 2.40 15.92
CA LYS A 128 19.63 1.22 16.23
C LYS A 128 20.11 1.20 17.68
N GLU A 129 19.97 2.30 18.41
CA GLU A 129 20.42 2.45 19.78
C GLU A 129 19.30 2.05 20.76
N ALA A 130 19.67 1.47 21.90
CA ALA A 130 18.71 1.17 22.96
C ALA A 130 18.45 2.45 23.78
N GLY A 131 17.57 3.31 23.29
CA GLY A 131 17.22 4.57 23.96
C GLY A 131 16.04 5.27 23.30
N GLU A 132 15.43 6.20 24.03
CA GLU A 132 14.40 7.07 23.46
C GLU A 132 15.04 8.07 22.49
N PRO A 133 14.43 8.33 21.31
CA PRO A 133 14.92 9.35 20.41
C PRO A 133 15.04 10.72 21.08
N SER A 134 16.09 11.46 20.75
CA SER A 134 16.33 12.79 21.31
C SER A 134 16.97 13.73 20.29
N PHE A 135 16.57 15.00 20.37
CA PHE A 135 17.21 16.09 19.65
C PHE A 135 18.50 16.59 20.34
N ASN A 136 18.84 16.05 21.51
CA ASN A 136 19.99 16.53 22.28
C ASN A 136 21.31 16.13 21.61
N ILE A 137 22.23 17.08 21.52
CA ILE A 137 23.59 16.86 21.07
C ILE A 137 24.47 16.76 22.33
N PRO A 138 25.06 15.59 22.64
CA PRO A 138 25.80 15.37 23.90
C PRO A 138 26.86 16.44 24.17
N ASP A 139 27.56 16.88 23.14
CA ASP A 139 28.66 17.84 23.23
C ASP A 139 28.20 19.32 23.19
N SER A 140 26.92 19.60 22.91
CA SER A 140 26.41 20.97 22.74
C SER A 140 24.90 21.07 22.97
N PRO A 141 24.43 21.03 24.24
CA PRO A 141 23.00 21.05 24.57
C PRO A 141 22.29 22.37 24.22
N GLU A 142 23.03 23.45 23.99
CA GLU A 142 22.46 24.76 23.62
C GLU A 142 22.04 24.84 22.15
N ILE A 143 22.58 23.95 21.30
CA ILE A 143 22.26 23.92 19.88
C ILE A 143 20.96 23.16 19.69
N ILE A 144 20.02 23.77 18.95
CA ILE A 144 18.78 23.09 18.56
C ILE A 144 19.15 21.94 17.63
N GLY A 145 18.87 20.72 18.05
CA GLY A 145 18.95 19.56 17.17
C GLY A 145 17.68 19.39 16.33
N GLY A 146 17.82 18.79 15.15
CA GLY A 146 16.71 18.40 14.30
C GLY A 146 17.00 17.11 13.55
N PHE A 147 15.94 16.44 13.11
CA PHE A 147 16.03 15.30 12.20
C PHE A 147 15.63 15.73 10.79
N VAL A 148 16.27 15.18 9.77
CA VAL A 148 16.03 15.56 8.38
C VAL A 148 15.79 14.32 7.54
N GLY A 149 14.77 14.37 6.68
CA GLY A 149 14.52 13.32 5.69
C GLY A 149 15.72 13.11 4.76
N ILE A 150 16.05 11.87 4.47
CA ILE A 150 17.22 11.55 3.65
C ILE A 150 17.16 12.19 2.25
N GLY A 151 15.97 12.24 1.64
CA GLY A 151 15.73 12.86 0.35
C GLY A 151 15.83 14.38 0.34
N VAL A 152 15.75 15.02 1.52
CA VAL A 152 16.04 16.46 1.67
C VAL A 152 17.54 16.70 1.52
N LEU A 153 18.38 15.77 2.01
CA LEU A 153 19.85 15.90 1.98
C LEU A 153 20.44 15.59 0.61
N GLY A 154 19.81 14.69 -0.15
CA GLY A 154 20.21 14.34 -1.51
C GLY A 154 19.11 13.57 -2.23
N GLU A 155 18.92 13.86 -3.51
CA GLU A 155 18.00 13.10 -4.34
C GLU A 155 18.53 11.67 -4.57
N PRO A 156 17.64 10.67 -4.68
CA PRO A 156 18.06 9.32 -5.00
C PRO A 156 18.63 9.29 -6.42
N ASP A 157 19.63 8.44 -6.65
CA ASP A 157 20.29 8.35 -7.95
C ASP A 157 19.28 7.93 -9.05
N GLU A 158 19.33 8.57 -10.22
CA GLU A 158 18.27 8.40 -11.23
C GLU A 158 18.15 6.98 -11.81
N GLN A 159 19.24 6.19 -11.75
CA GLN A 159 19.32 4.84 -12.31
C GLN A 159 19.08 3.77 -11.25
N THR A 160 19.51 4.03 -10.02
CA THR A 160 19.45 3.09 -8.90
C THR A 160 18.28 3.35 -7.98
N ASP A 161 17.74 4.58 -7.95
CA ASP A 161 16.79 5.11 -6.98
C ASP A 161 17.23 4.84 -5.52
N GLU A 162 18.54 4.73 -5.29
CA GLU A 162 19.15 4.58 -3.98
C GLU A 162 19.73 5.92 -3.53
N TYR A 163 19.65 6.19 -2.23
CA TYR A 163 20.24 7.38 -1.64
C TYR A 163 21.75 7.18 -1.39
N ASP A 164 22.53 8.25 -1.54
CA ASP A 164 23.93 8.28 -1.12
C ASP A 164 24.02 8.43 0.40
N TYR A 165 24.07 7.28 1.08
CA TYR A 165 24.14 7.22 2.54
C TYR A 165 25.42 7.85 3.10
N ASP A 166 26.55 7.70 2.42
CA ASP A 166 27.84 8.27 2.86
C ASP A 166 27.83 9.80 2.78
N ALA A 167 27.20 10.37 1.76
CA ALA A 167 27.02 11.81 1.65
C ALA A 167 26.04 12.34 2.71
N ALA A 168 24.95 11.61 2.97
CA ALA A 168 23.97 11.98 3.98
C ALA A 168 24.58 11.96 5.39
N GLU A 169 25.35 10.92 5.74
CA GLU A 169 26.02 10.82 7.04
C GLU A 169 27.03 11.96 7.30
N LYS A 170 27.71 12.45 6.25
CA LYS A 170 28.62 13.62 6.36
C LYS A 170 27.91 14.94 6.71
N MET A 171 26.58 14.99 6.60
CA MET A 171 25.77 16.16 6.97
C MET A 171 25.42 16.18 8.46
N LEU A 172 25.56 15.05 9.17
CA LEU A 172 25.33 14.98 10.61
C LEU A 172 26.24 15.97 11.36
N GLY A 173 25.68 16.63 12.37
CA GLY A 173 26.34 17.67 13.17
C GLY A 173 26.49 19.03 12.49
N ARG A 174 26.21 19.17 11.19
CA ARG A 174 26.34 20.46 10.50
C ARG A 174 25.19 21.40 10.86
N PRO A 175 25.47 22.69 11.12
CA PRO A 175 24.42 23.69 11.30
C PRO A 175 23.79 24.04 9.95
N VAL A 176 22.47 24.00 9.89
CA VAL A 176 21.65 24.37 8.73
C VAL A 176 20.69 25.51 9.09
N VAL A 177 20.24 26.24 8.08
CA VAL A 177 19.34 27.38 8.27
C VAL A 177 17.98 27.05 7.68
N LEU A 178 16.93 27.20 8.46
CA LEU A 178 15.54 27.03 8.04
C LEU A 178 14.85 28.38 8.03
N THR A 179 14.27 28.73 6.89
CA THR A 179 13.37 29.87 6.76
C THR A 179 11.93 29.34 6.78
N THR A 180 11.17 29.70 7.80
CA THR A 180 9.77 29.28 7.98
C THR A 180 8.91 30.51 8.30
N GLY A 181 7.63 30.36 8.57
CA GLY A 181 6.78 31.51 8.94
C GLY A 181 5.31 31.16 8.97
N THR A 182 4.52 32.11 9.47
CA THR A 182 3.06 32.01 9.53
C THR A 182 2.43 33.08 8.64
N VAL A 183 1.27 32.77 8.09
CA VAL A 183 0.44 33.75 7.38
C VAL A 183 -0.44 34.42 8.42
N THR A 184 -0.33 35.74 8.56
CA THR A 184 -1.18 36.53 9.47
C THR A 184 -2.18 37.35 8.65
N GLY A 185 -3.41 37.51 9.16
CA GLY A 185 -4.45 38.33 8.53
C GLY A 185 -5.32 37.62 7.49
N GLN A 186 -5.39 36.29 7.52
CA GLN A 186 -6.21 35.51 6.57
C GLN A 186 -7.73 35.78 6.73
N ASP A 187 -8.17 36.22 7.91
CA ASP A 187 -9.56 36.56 8.24
C ASP A 187 -9.79 38.06 8.50
N SER A 188 -8.87 38.93 8.07
CA SER A 188 -9.04 40.37 8.25
C SER A 188 -10.19 40.90 7.38
N SER A 189 -11.35 41.15 7.99
CA SER A 189 -12.54 41.78 7.39
C SER A 189 -12.31 43.20 6.86
N ASP A 190 -11.13 43.76 7.11
CA ASP A 190 -10.65 45.09 6.70
C ASP A 190 -10.01 45.09 5.28
N GLY A 191 -9.98 43.96 4.57
CA GLY A 191 -9.44 43.88 3.20
C GLY A 191 -7.91 43.99 3.12
N SER A 192 -7.22 43.92 4.26
CA SER A 192 -5.75 43.87 4.33
C SER A 192 -5.24 42.58 3.66
N ARG A 193 -4.13 42.68 2.90
CA ARG A 193 -3.53 41.50 2.27
C ARG A 193 -2.91 40.60 3.35
N PRO A 194 -3.03 39.28 3.24
CA PRO A 194 -2.36 38.36 4.15
C PRO A 194 -0.85 38.61 4.10
N GLU A 195 -0.24 38.90 5.26
CA GLU A 195 1.19 39.12 5.38
C GLU A 195 1.86 37.84 5.89
N PHE A 196 2.90 37.39 5.18
CA PHE A 196 3.71 36.26 5.61
C PHE A 196 4.81 36.75 6.56
N LYS A 197 4.68 36.43 7.85
CA LYS A 197 5.68 36.75 8.87
C LYS A 197 6.82 35.75 8.78
N ARG A 198 7.84 36.07 7.98
CA ARG A 198 9.04 35.25 7.79
C ARG A 198 9.86 35.18 9.08
N GLN A 199 10.22 33.97 9.46
CA GLN A 199 11.06 33.62 10.60
C GLN A 199 12.24 32.77 10.13
N VAL A 200 13.40 32.94 10.78
CA VAL A 200 14.61 32.20 10.43
C VAL A 200 15.15 31.55 11.69
N MET A 201 15.39 30.24 11.62
CA MET A 201 15.98 29.49 12.72
C MET A 201 17.18 28.67 12.24
N ARG A 202 18.08 28.37 13.17
CA ARG A 202 19.26 27.54 12.93
C ARG A 202 19.18 26.31 13.80
N PHE A 203 19.52 25.16 13.24
CA PHE A 203 19.59 23.90 13.97
C PHE A 203 20.70 23.03 13.38
N ALA A 204 21.17 22.05 14.14
CA ALA A 204 22.12 21.06 13.67
C ALA A 204 21.43 19.73 13.41
N ILE A 205 21.86 19.03 12.36
CA ILE A 205 21.27 17.73 11.98
C ILE A 205 21.80 16.67 12.95
N VAL A 206 20.93 16.09 13.77
CA VAL A 206 21.31 15.09 14.78
C VAL A 206 21.19 13.67 14.24
N ASP A 207 20.17 13.43 13.42
CA ASP A 207 19.90 12.15 12.79
C ASP A 207 19.13 12.36 11.48
N ILE A 208 19.03 11.29 10.70
CA ILE A 208 18.40 11.26 9.39
C ILE A 208 17.21 10.31 9.45
N THR A 209 16.09 10.73 8.88
CA THR A 209 14.88 9.91 8.81
C THR A 209 14.74 9.25 7.45
N GLU A 210 14.47 7.94 7.44
CA GLU A 210 14.14 7.16 6.25
C GLU A 210 12.95 6.26 6.57
N THR A 211 11.80 6.66 6.06
CA THR A 211 10.51 6.00 6.22
C THR A 211 10.27 4.95 5.14
N GLY A 212 10.98 5.05 4.01
CA GLY A 212 10.72 4.26 2.81
C GLY A 212 9.55 4.80 1.98
N VAL A 213 8.99 5.95 2.40
CA VAL A 213 7.96 6.69 1.69
C VAL A 213 8.56 8.01 1.20
N TYR A 214 8.67 8.14 -0.11
CA TYR A 214 9.36 9.23 -0.79
C TYR A 214 8.88 10.62 -0.34
N GLN A 215 7.57 10.80 -0.10
CA GLN A 215 7.03 12.10 0.32
C GLN A 215 7.58 12.54 1.69
N PHE A 216 7.67 11.63 2.66
CA PHE A 216 8.22 11.96 3.98
C PHE A 216 9.74 12.07 3.92
N ASP A 217 10.40 11.22 3.13
CA ASP A 217 11.86 11.18 3.03
C ASP A 217 12.42 12.41 2.29
N SER A 218 11.73 12.92 1.26
CA SER A 218 12.19 14.06 0.45
C SER A 218 11.67 15.42 0.93
N GLY A 219 10.70 15.45 1.84
CA GLY A 219 9.99 16.66 2.23
C GLY A 219 10.09 17.05 3.70
N CYS A 220 10.35 16.12 4.63
CA CYS A 220 10.15 16.41 6.05
C CYS A 220 11.43 16.80 6.81
N VAL A 221 11.27 17.76 7.72
CA VAL A 221 12.26 18.15 8.73
C VAL A 221 11.57 18.16 10.09
N TYR A 222 12.16 17.48 11.07
CA TYR A 222 11.62 17.37 12.42
C TYR A 222 12.42 18.22 13.40
N LEU A 223 11.72 18.98 14.24
CA LEU A 223 12.30 19.88 15.22
C LEU A 223 11.61 19.72 16.58
N PRO A 224 12.21 20.21 17.69
CA PRO A 224 11.53 20.25 18.97
C PRO A 224 10.26 21.12 18.89
N ILE A 225 9.12 20.57 19.29
CA ILE A 225 7.82 21.26 19.23
C ILE A 225 7.85 22.63 19.91
N GLU A 226 8.47 22.73 21.09
CA GLU A 226 8.57 23.98 21.84
C GLU A 226 9.35 25.08 21.10
N LYS A 227 10.44 24.71 20.42
CA LYS A 227 11.29 25.65 19.69
C LYS A 227 10.59 26.14 18.43
N LEU A 228 9.93 25.23 17.71
CA LEU A 228 9.19 25.57 16.50
C LEU A 228 7.96 26.43 16.83
N GLN A 229 7.23 26.08 17.89
CA GLN A 229 6.09 26.87 18.36
C GLN A 229 6.49 28.32 18.67
N ARG A 230 7.54 28.54 19.48
CA ARG A 230 8.02 29.90 19.81
C ARG A 230 8.45 30.70 18.59
N THR A 231 8.89 30.01 17.54
CA THR A 231 9.31 30.64 16.28
C THR A 231 8.09 31.04 15.45
N LEU A 232 7.09 30.17 15.30
CA LEU A 232 5.90 30.39 14.48
C LEU A 232 4.87 31.31 15.15
N TYR A 233 4.68 31.15 16.46
CA TYR A 233 3.68 31.84 17.28
C TYR A 233 4.35 32.50 18.50
N PRO A 234 5.18 33.54 18.31
CA PRO A 234 5.92 34.17 19.39
C PRO A 234 5.02 34.88 20.41
N ASP A 235 3.81 35.25 20.00
CA ASP A 235 2.84 35.98 20.82
C ASP A 235 2.04 35.03 21.74
N GLU A 236 2.04 33.72 21.44
CA GLU A 236 1.37 32.68 22.22
C GLU A 236 2.27 32.15 23.34
N LYS A 237 1.89 32.42 24.59
CA LYS A 237 2.65 31.97 25.77
C LYS A 237 2.31 30.55 26.21
N SER A 238 1.11 30.07 25.86
CA SER A 238 0.66 28.72 26.18
C SER A 238 1.14 27.73 25.13
N PRO A 239 1.37 26.45 25.48
CA PRO A 239 1.64 25.41 24.48
C PRO A 239 0.49 25.31 23.47
N VAL A 240 0.84 25.37 22.19
CA VAL A 240 -0.09 25.22 21.06
C VAL A 240 0.39 24.14 20.09
N ALA A 241 -0.55 23.41 19.51
CA ALA A 241 -0.29 22.37 18.52
C ALA A 241 -1.22 22.51 17.33
N SER A 242 -0.80 22.06 16.15
CA SER A 242 -1.68 22.03 14.97
C SER A 242 -2.51 20.75 14.92
N GLN A 243 -1.94 19.65 15.43
CA GLN A 243 -2.50 18.31 15.32
C GLN A 243 -2.22 17.54 16.61
N ILE A 244 -3.15 16.66 16.99
CA ILE A 244 -2.95 15.66 18.05
C ILE A 244 -3.01 14.28 17.41
N LEU A 245 -1.94 13.50 17.63
CA LEU A 245 -1.79 12.14 17.12
C LEU A 245 -2.08 11.18 18.27
N ILE A 246 -2.85 10.14 18.00
CA ILE A 246 -3.31 9.19 19.01
C ILE A 246 -3.05 7.77 18.53
N LYS A 247 -2.53 6.95 19.45
CA LYS A 247 -2.45 5.50 19.29
C LYS A 247 -3.50 4.82 20.15
N LEU A 248 -4.26 3.92 19.53
CA LEU A 248 -5.32 3.19 20.20
C LEU A 248 -4.74 2.00 20.97
N ALA A 249 -5.39 1.64 22.07
CA ALA A 249 -5.04 0.43 22.79
C ALA A 249 -5.32 -0.83 21.93
N ASP A 250 -4.50 -1.86 22.11
CA ASP A 250 -4.63 -3.13 21.38
C ASP A 250 -6.06 -3.67 21.44
N ASN A 251 -6.55 -4.14 20.27
CA ASN A 251 -7.89 -4.74 20.11
C ASN A 251 -9.08 -3.79 20.36
N THR A 252 -8.86 -2.48 20.33
CA THR A 252 -9.93 -1.47 20.37
C THR A 252 -10.53 -1.27 18.98
N ASP A 253 -11.86 -1.26 18.89
CA ASP A 253 -12.56 -0.91 17.65
C ASP A 253 -12.40 0.60 17.36
N ALA A 254 -11.93 0.94 16.17
CA ALA A 254 -11.63 2.31 15.79
C ALA A 254 -12.86 3.22 15.78
N ASP A 255 -14.05 2.71 15.43
CA ASP A 255 -15.28 3.51 15.40
C ASP A 255 -15.76 3.81 16.83
N VAL A 256 -15.61 2.84 17.74
CA VAL A 256 -15.89 3.05 19.17
C VAL A 256 -14.91 4.06 19.77
N ALA A 257 -13.61 3.90 19.49
CA ALA A 257 -12.59 4.83 19.96
C ALA A 257 -12.84 6.26 19.47
N LEU A 258 -13.23 6.44 18.20
CA LEU A 258 -13.59 7.76 17.66
C LEU A 258 -14.75 8.40 18.42
N ALA A 259 -15.77 7.63 18.80
CA ALA A 259 -16.90 8.15 19.58
C ALA A 259 -16.44 8.61 20.97
N VAL A 260 -15.56 7.86 21.62
CA VAL A 260 -14.98 8.20 22.93
C VAL A 260 -14.11 9.46 22.82
N ILE A 261 -13.20 9.52 21.85
CA ILE A 261 -12.31 10.67 21.61
C ILE A 261 -13.12 11.95 21.32
N ARG A 262 -14.20 11.84 20.54
CA ARG A 262 -15.13 12.97 20.30
C ARG A 262 -15.81 13.43 21.59
N GLY A 263 -16.15 12.50 22.48
CA GLY A 263 -16.68 12.80 23.81
C GLY A 263 -15.69 13.58 24.67
N VAL A 264 -14.44 13.07 24.78
CA VAL A 264 -13.36 13.73 25.53
C VAL A 264 -13.07 15.12 24.96
N TRP A 265 -12.96 15.26 23.64
CA TRP A 265 -12.75 16.56 22.99
C TRP A 265 -13.88 17.55 23.29
N ARG A 266 -15.13 17.10 23.26
CA ARG A 266 -16.27 17.96 23.58
C ARG A 266 -16.21 18.45 25.02
N THR A 267 -15.97 17.57 25.99
CA THR A 267 -15.83 17.95 27.41
C THR A 267 -14.66 18.92 27.60
N PHE A 268 -13.53 18.67 26.93
CA PHE A 268 -12.38 19.58 26.99
C PHE A 268 -12.70 20.98 26.46
N VAL A 269 -13.41 21.09 25.34
CA VAL A 269 -13.82 22.40 24.79
C VAL A 269 -14.80 23.12 25.75
N GLU A 270 -15.74 22.39 26.34
CA GLU A 270 -16.69 22.94 27.32
C GLU A 270 -16.00 23.48 28.59
N GLU A 271 -15.00 22.76 29.12
CA GLU A 271 -14.35 23.10 30.38
C GLU A 271 -13.16 24.07 30.24
N GLN A 272 -12.38 23.95 29.15
CA GLN A 272 -11.07 24.59 29.03
C GLN A 272 -10.98 25.68 27.96
N LEU A 273 -11.93 25.71 27.03
CA LEU A 273 -11.93 26.59 25.84
C LEU A 273 -13.26 27.35 25.67
N ASP A 274 -13.89 27.74 26.79
CA ASP A 274 -15.09 28.58 26.85
C ASP A 274 -16.29 28.07 26.04
N ALA A 275 -16.36 26.75 25.81
CA ALA A 275 -17.42 26.08 25.06
C ALA A 275 -17.62 26.64 23.63
N ASP A 276 -16.54 27.06 22.95
CA ASP A 276 -16.62 27.61 21.59
C ASP A 276 -17.29 26.61 20.62
N PRO A 277 -18.50 26.91 20.09
CA PRO A 277 -19.22 26.03 19.17
C PRO A 277 -18.46 25.76 17.86
N TYR A 278 -17.62 26.70 17.44
CA TYR A 278 -16.81 26.56 16.22
C TYR A 278 -15.78 25.44 16.39
N LEU A 279 -15.10 25.35 17.53
CA LEU A 279 -14.08 24.31 17.78
C LEU A 279 -14.70 22.92 17.89
N MET A 280 -15.92 22.80 18.41
CA MET A 280 -16.63 21.52 18.49
C MET A 280 -17.01 20.95 17.12
N THR A 281 -17.35 21.81 16.17
CA THR A 281 -17.87 21.40 14.85
C THR A 281 -16.80 21.38 13.75
N SER A 282 -15.77 22.23 13.86
CA SER A 282 -14.73 22.37 12.85
C SER A 282 -13.53 21.43 13.04
N THR A 283 -13.38 20.83 14.23
CA THR A 283 -12.27 19.89 14.51
C THR A 283 -12.53 18.57 13.81
N ALA A 284 -11.64 18.21 12.89
CA ALA A 284 -11.72 16.97 12.14
C ALA A 284 -11.04 15.85 12.95
N ILE A 285 -11.83 14.88 13.40
CA ILE A 285 -11.35 13.69 14.12
C ILE A 285 -11.54 12.48 13.20
N ASN A 286 -10.43 12.06 12.61
CA ASN A 286 -10.40 11.02 11.59
C ASN A 286 -9.42 9.92 11.98
N THR A 287 -9.68 8.69 11.55
CA THR A 287 -8.63 7.66 11.52
C THR A 287 -7.63 7.95 10.41
N ALA A 288 -6.41 7.42 10.50
CA ALA A 288 -5.44 7.48 9.40
C ALA A 288 -6.04 6.98 8.07
N ARG A 289 -6.83 5.90 8.14
CA ARG A 289 -7.56 5.36 7.00
C ARG A 289 -8.60 6.33 6.43
N GLN A 290 -9.35 7.03 7.28
CA GLN A 290 -10.35 8.03 6.85
C GLN A 290 -9.70 9.23 6.18
N LEU A 291 -8.57 9.74 6.69
CA LEU A 291 -7.82 10.82 6.04
C LEU A 291 -7.42 10.47 4.61
N GLN A 292 -7.06 9.21 4.39
CA GLN A 292 -6.59 8.73 3.10
C GLN A 292 -7.69 8.13 2.23
N SER A 293 -8.93 8.04 2.73
CA SER A 293 -10.05 7.37 2.05
C SER A 293 -10.32 7.91 0.64
N GLN A 294 -10.10 9.21 0.39
CA GLN A 294 -10.24 9.80 -0.94
C GLN A 294 -9.22 9.25 -1.95
N TYR A 295 -7.97 9.05 -1.51
CA TYR A 295 -6.91 8.47 -2.34
C TYR A 295 -7.10 6.96 -2.49
N ILE A 296 -7.39 6.26 -1.39
CA ILE A 296 -7.64 4.81 -1.39
C ILE A 296 -8.80 4.48 -2.33
N ALA A 297 -9.92 5.21 -2.25
CA ALA A 297 -11.07 4.98 -3.14
C ALA A 297 -10.74 5.25 -4.62
N ALA A 298 -9.81 6.17 -4.92
CA ALA A 298 -9.34 6.39 -6.29
C ALA A 298 -8.47 5.21 -6.77
N TYR A 299 -7.55 4.74 -5.94
CA TYR A 299 -6.69 3.59 -6.24
C TYR A 299 -7.49 2.28 -6.36
N GLU A 300 -8.49 2.06 -5.52
CA GLU A 300 -9.41 0.92 -5.62
C GLU A 300 -10.19 0.92 -6.95
N LYS A 301 -10.65 2.09 -7.39
CA LYS A 301 -11.30 2.22 -8.72
C LYS A 301 -10.32 1.89 -9.85
N GLN A 302 -9.08 2.37 -9.75
CA GLN A 302 -8.03 2.06 -10.73
C GLN A 302 -7.70 0.56 -10.75
N MET A 303 -7.62 -0.09 -9.58
CA MET A 303 -7.47 -1.54 -9.46
C MET A 303 -8.61 -2.28 -10.17
N GLY A 304 -9.85 -1.85 -9.98
CA GLY A 304 -11.02 -2.45 -10.63
C GLY A 304 -10.93 -2.41 -12.16
N VAL A 305 -10.50 -1.29 -12.73
CA VAL A 305 -10.29 -1.14 -14.18
C VAL A 305 -9.19 -2.08 -14.69
N LEU A 306 -8.06 -2.16 -13.98
CA LEU A 306 -6.95 -2.98 -14.43
C LEU A 306 -7.23 -4.49 -14.28
N LEU A 307 -7.88 -4.90 -13.19
CA LEU A 307 -8.38 -6.27 -13.03
C LEU A 307 -9.41 -6.62 -14.10
N LEU A 308 -10.24 -5.67 -14.54
CA LEU A 308 -11.14 -5.88 -15.67
C LEU A 308 -10.36 -6.14 -16.96
N ILE A 309 -9.33 -5.32 -17.25
CA ILE A 309 -8.47 -5.51 -18.44
C ILE A 309 -7.81 -6.89 -18.43
N PHE A 310 -7.16 -7.27 -17.33
CA PHE A 310 -6.55 -8.59 -17.21
C PHE A 310 -7.58 -9.72 -17.16
N GLY A 311 -8.78 -9.45 -16.65
CA GLY A 311 -9.92 -10.36 -16.71
C GLY A 311 -10.39 -10.62 -18.15
N VAL A 312 -10.44 -9.60 -19.00
CA VAL A 312 -10.73 -9.74 -20.44
C VAL A 312 -9.63 -10.53 -21.15
N ILE A 313 -8.36 -10.27 -20.82
CA ILE A 313 -7.24 -11.07 -21.33
C ILE A 313 -7.40 -12.55 -20.89
N SER A 314 -7.77 -12.78 -19.63
CA SER A 314 -8.03 -14.12 -19.10
C SER A 314 -9.25 -14.79 -19.75
N PHE A 315 -10.25 -14.03 -20.19
CA PHE A 315 -11.38 -14.57 -20.96
C PHE A 315 -10.91 -15.15 -22.30
N GLY A 316 -9.89 -14.54 -22.92
CA GLY A 316 -9.23 -15.09 -24.10
C GLY A 316 -8.67 -16.50 -23.88
N VAL A 317 -8.23 -16.82 -22.66
CA VAL A 317 -7.74 -18.17 -22.31
C VAL A 317 -8.87 -19.20 -22.27
N VAL A 318 -10.08 -18.81 -21.90
CA VAL A 318 -11.26 -19.68 -21.97
C VAL A 318 -11.56 -20.07 -23.41
N LEU A 319 -11.50 -19.10 -24.34
CA LEU A 319 -11.67 -19.35 -25.78
C LEU A 319 -10.55 -20.25 -26.32
N LEU A 320 -9.32 -20.04 -25.86
CA LEU A 320 -8.18 -20.88 -26.24
C LEU A 320 -8.38 -22.34 -25.78
N VAL A 321 -8.82 -22.57 -24.54
CA VAL A 321 -9.17 -23.89 -24.03
C VAL A 321 -10.29 -24.51 -24.88
N PHE A 322 -11.34 -23.75 -25.16
CA PHE A 322 -12.43 -24.18 -26.03
C PHE A 322 -11.94 -24.64 -27.42
N CYS A 323 -11.09 -23.83 -28.08
CA CYS A 323 -10.53 -24.16 -29.39
C CYS A 323 -9.70 -25.46 -29.36
N ILE A 324 -8.84 -25.63 -28.34
CA ILE A 324 -8.02 -26.83 -28.20
C ILE A 324 -8.89 -28.07 -27.99
N PHE A 325 -9.92 -27.96 -27.16
CA PHE A 325 -10.82 -29.09 -26.91
C PHE A 325 -11.66 -29.45 -28.13
N CYS A 326 -12.13 -28.47 -28.90
CA CYS A 326 -12.78 -28.72 -30.21
C CYS A 326 -11.87 -29.51 -31.15
N MET A 327 -10.58 -29.13 -31.22
CA MET A 327 -9.60 -29.85 -32.03
C MET A 327 -9.38 -31.29 -31.52
N ILE A 328 -9.30 -31.48 -30.20
CA ILE A 328 -9.16 -32.81 -29.59
C ILE A 328 -10.34 -33.72 -29.95
N VAL A 329 -11.57 -33.21 -29.87
CA VAL A 329 -12.77 -33.98 -30.23
C VAL A 329 -12.71 -34.42 -31.68
N ARG A 330 -12.35 -33.52 -32.62
CA ARG A 330 -12.23 -33.86 -34.05
C ARG A 330 -11.18 -34.94 -34.31
N LEU A 331 -10.00 -34.83 -33.69
CA LEU A 331 -8.94 -35.84 -33.82
C LEU A 331 -9.32 -37.20 -33.23
N LYS A 332 -10.31 -37.24 -32.33
CA LYS A 332 -10.74 -38.43 -31.59
C LYS A 332 -12.15 -38.90 -31.95
N GLN A 333 -12.72 -38.39 -33.04
CA GLN A 333 -14.06 -38.74 -33.49
C GLN A 333 -14.24 -40.25 -33.74
N LYS A 334 -13.24 -40.93 -34.32
CA LYS A 334 -13.26 -42.39 -34.53
C LYS A 334 -13.27 -43.15 -33.20
N ASP A 335 -12.36 -42.81 -32.29
CA ASP A 335 -12.27 -43.45 -30.96
C ASP A 335 -13.59 -43.27 -30.17
N ILE A 336 -14.23 -42.11 -30.27
CA ILE A 336 -15.53 -41.82 -29.64
C ILE A 336 -16.65 -42.66 -30.27
N ALA A 337 -16.67 -42.80 -31.60
CA ALA A 337 -17.64 -43.62 -32.32
C ALA A 337 -17.58 -45.10 -31.92
N ILE A 338 -16.36 -45.66 -31.79
CA ILE A 338 -16.15 -47.05 -31.33
C ILE A 338 -16.66 -47.25 -29.90
N ILE A 339 -16.38 -46.31 -28.99
CA ILE A 339 -16.83 -46.43 -27.60
C ILE A 339 -18.36 -46.34 -27.50
N LYS A 340 -18.99 -45.48 -28.30
CA LYS A 340 -20.45 -45.38 -28.37
C LYS A 340 -21.10 -46.63 -29.00
N SER A 341 -20.48 -47.28 -29.98
CA SER A 341 -20.99 -48.55 -30.52
C SER A 341 -20.88 -49.70 -29.51
N CYS A 342 -19.90 -49.66 -28.59
CA CYS A 342 -19.81 -50.58 -27.46
C CYS A 342 -20.80 -50.28 -26.30
N GLY A 343 -21.75 -49.36 -26.47
CA GLY A 343 -22.84 -49.09 -25.51
C GLY A 343 -22.61 -47.91 -24.54
N ALA A 344 -21.62 -47.05 -24.78
CA ALA A 344 -21.47 -45.83 -23.98
C ALA A 344 -22.58 -44.80 -24.28
N THR A 345 -23.21 -44.26 -23.23
CA THR A 345 -24.23 -43.22 -23.37
C THR A 345 -23.61 -41.88 -23.76
N SER A 346 -24.35 -41.05 -24.51
CA SER A 346 -23.91 -39.71 -24.91
C SER A 346 -23.60 -38.80 -23.70
N SER A 347 -24.36 -38.96 -22.60
CA SER A 347 -24.10 -38.25 -21.34
C SER A 347 -22.78 -38.70 -20.70
N SER A 348 -22.51 -40.01 -20.69
CA SER A 348 -21.23 -40.52 -20.18
C SER A 348 -20.05 -39.94 -20.94
N VAL A 349 -20.13 -39.79 -22.27
CA VAL A 349 -19.07 -39.16 -23.08
C VAL A 349 -18.90 -37.68 -22.73
N ALA A 350 -20.00 -36.93 -22.59
CA ALA A 350 -19.95 -35.51 -22.23
C ALA A 350 -19.30 -35.26 -20.87
N ILE A 351 -19.68 -36.04 -19.84
CA ILE A 351 -19.14 -35.91 -18.47
C ILE A 351 -17.62 -36.09 -18.47
N VAL A 352 -17.07 -36.99 -19.29
CA VAL A 352 -15.62 -37.18 -19.29
C VAL A 352 -14.88 -35.99 -19.90
N PHE A 353 -15.43 -35.37 -20.94
CA PHE A 353 -14.82 -34.16 -21.52
C PHE A 353 -14.89 -32.97 -20.56
N VAL A 354 -16.03 -32.78 -19.87
CA VAL A 354 -16.17 -31.74 -18.85
C VAL A 354 -15.24 -31.99 -17.67
N GLY A 355 -15.15 -33.24 -17.19
CA GLY A 355 -14.22 -33.63 -16.12
C GLY A 355 -12.76 -33.45 -16.52
N PHE A 356 -12.42 -33.68 -17.79
CA PHE A 356 -11.09 -33.41 -18.32
C PHE A 356 -10.79 -31.90 -18.37
N GLY A 357 -11.77 -31.08 -18.78
CA GLY A 357 -11.69 -29.62 -18.70
C GLY A 357 -11.45 -29.12 -17.29
N ALA A 358 -12.22 -29.62 -16.32
CA ALA A 358 -12.05 -29.31 -14.91
C ALA A 358 -10.67 -29.75 -14.39
N CYS A 359 -10.16 -30.91 -14.79
CA CYS A 359 -8.82 -31.38 -14.40
C CYS A 359 -7.71 -30.51 -14.99
N VAL A 360 -7.82 -30.12 -16.26
CA VAL A 360 -6.89 -29.16 -16.90
C VAL A 360 -6.95 -27.81 -16.18
N GLY A 361 -8.15 -27.33 -15.85
CA GLY A 361 -8.36 -26.13 -15.05
C GLY A 361 -7.72 -26.24 -13.67
N ALA A 362 -7.88 -27.35 -12.97
CA ALA A 362 -7.33 -27.57 -11.63
C ALA A 362 -5.80 -27.65 -11.64
N VAL A 363 -5.22 -28.43 -12.54
CA VAL A 363 -3.75 -28.54 -12.66
C VAL A 363 -3.14 -27.23 -13.15
N GLY A 364 -3.75 -26.59 -14.15
CA GLY A 364 -3.31 -25.31 -14.67
C GLY A 364 -3.38 -24.22 -13.62
N SER A 365 -4.50 -24.09 -12.90
CA SER A 365 -4.65 -23.08 -11.85
C SER A 365 -3.76 -23.35 -10.63
N ALA A 366 -3.52 -24.61 -10.26
CA ALA A 366 -2.57 -24.95 -9.20
C ALA A 366 -1.13 -24.55 -9.59
N LEU A 367 -0.70 -24.89 -10.80
CA LEU A 367 0.62 -24.47 -11.32
C LEU A 367 0.70 -22.95 -11.45
N GLY A 368 -0.36 -22.31 -11.91
CA GLY A 368 -0.45 -20.85 -12.02
C GLY A 368 -0.42 -20.17 -10.65
N ALA A 369 -1.03 -20.74 -9.62
CA ALA A 369 -0.99 -20.22 -8.26
C ALA A 369 0.41 -20.32 -7.66
N VAL A 370 1.09 -21.45 -7.85
CA VAL A 370 2.51 -21.61 -7.44
C VAL A 370 3.39 -20.62 -8.18
N LEU A 371 3.24 -20.52 -9.51
CA LEU A 371 4.02 -19.59 -10.33
C LEU A 371 3.77 -18.14 -9.92
N GLY A 372 2.51 -17.75 -9.73
CA GLY A 372 2.12 -16.42 -9.30
C GLY A 372 2.69 -16.08 -7.93
N TYR A 373 2.58 -16.99 -6.97
CA TYR A 373 3.18 -16.83 -5.64
C TYR A 373 4.70 -16.63 -5.70
N VAL A 374 5.41 -17.45 -6.49
CA VAL A 374 6.86 -17.33 -6.66
C VAL A 374 7.24 -16.00 -7.32
N ILE A 375 6.51 -15.58 -8.36
CA ILE A 375 6.76 -14.30 -9.04
C ILE A 375 6.52 -13.14 -8.07
N THR A 376 5.39 -13.09 -7.39
CA THR A 376 5.10 -12.01 -6.44
C THR A 376 6.19 -11.92 -5.39
N ARG A 377 6.55 -13.03 -4.74
CA ARG A 377 7.53 -13.01 -3.64
C ARG A 377 8.90 -12.49 -4.09
N ASN A 378 9.27 -12.76 -5.33
CA ASN A 378 10.55 -12.37 -5.92
C ASN A 378 10.45 -11.13 -6.82
N ILE A 379 9.36 -10.36 -6.77
CA ILE A 379 9.14 -9.28 -7.74
C ILE A 379 10.21 -8.19 -7.68
N ASN A 380 10.68 -7.84 -6.48
CA ASN A 380 11.77 -6.88 -6.28
C ASN A 380 13.07 -7.41 -6.92
N THR A 381 13.40 -8.69 -6.69
CA THR A 381 14.57 -9.33 -7.33
C THR A 381 14.42 -9.31 -8.85
N ILE A 382 13.24 -9.65 -9.39
CA ILE A 382 12.98 -9.64 -10.84
C ILE A 382 13.17 -8.23 -11.42
N GLU A 383 12.73 -7.20 -10.70
CA GLU A 383 12.94 -5.80 -11.08
C GLU A 383 14.43 -5.44 -11.12
N ASP A 384 15.21 -5.84 -10.11
CA ASP A 384 16.67 -5.67 -10.10
C ASP A 384 17.35 -6.38 -11.29
N TRP A 385 16.93 -7.60 -11.63
CA TRP A 385 17.45 -8.32 -12.79
C TRP A 385 17.12 -7.59 -14.10
N ILE A 386 15.88 -7.09 -14.25
CA ILE A 386 15.48 -6.30 -15.42
C ILE A 386 16.31 -5.02 -15.50
N ARG A 387 16.54 -4.35 -14.37
CA ARG A 387 17.37 -3.16 -14.28
C ARG A 387 18.80 -3.44 -14.73
N ILE A 388 19.42 -4.53 -14.32
CA ILE A 388 20.79 -4.91 -14.73
C ILE A 388 20.86 -5.23 -16.22
N ILE A 389 19.88 -5.93 -16.77
CA ILE A 389 19.89 -6.40 -18.16
C ILE A 389 19.55 -5.28 -19.15
N PHE A 390 18.52 -4.48 -18.84
CA PHE A 390 17.97 -3.46 -19.75
C PHE A 390 18.38 -2.03 -19.39
N GLY A 391 18.98 -1.80 -18.21
CA GLY A 391 19.33 -0.46 -17.73
C GLY A 391 18.12 0.41 -17.36
N LEU A 392 16.92 -0.18 -17.25
CA LEU A 392 15.67 0.53 -16.99
C LEU A 392 15.18 0.21 -15.57
N LYS A 393 15.14 1.23 -14.71
CA LYS A 393 14.48 1.14 -13.41
C LYS A 393 12.97 1.34 -13.58
N LEU A 394 12.21 0.26 -13.38
CA LEU A 394 10.76 0.25 -13.59
C LEU A 394 10.01 0.83 -12.39
N TRP A 395 10.55 0.64 -11.19
CA TRP A 395 9.94 1.13 -9.95
C TRP A 395 10.72 2.32 -9.40
N LYS A 396 10.21 3.54 -9.59
CA LYS A 396 10.78 4.75 -9.00
C LYS A 396 9.95 5.21 -7.80
N SER A 397 10.59 5.35 -6.64
CA SER A 397 9.99 5.82 -5.39
C SER A 397 9.36 7.20 -5.52
N SER A 398 9.92 8.08 -6.34
CA SER A 398 9.35 9.40 -6.62
C SER A 398 7.98 9.37 -7.33
N VAL A 399 7.69 8.30 -8.07
CA VAL A 399 6.43 8.12 -8.81
C VAL A 399 5.46 7.23 -8.03
N TYR A 400 5.97 6.14 -7.46
CA TYR A 400 5.16 5.12 -6.77
C TYR A 400 5.13 5.27 -5.25
N LEU A 401 5.71 6.34 -4.72
CA LEU A 401 5.80 6.71 -3.31
C LEU A 401 6.65 5.79 -2.43
N PHE A 402 6.83 4.51 -2.78
CA PHE A 402 7.55 3.53 -1.96
C PHE A 402 8.90 3.16 -2.55
N SER A 403 9.88 2.88 -1.69
CA SER A 403 11.21 2.42 -2.13
C SER A 403 11.21 1.00 -2.73
N LYS A 404 10.22 0.16 -2.39
CA LYS A 404 10.13 -1.23 -2.84
C LYS A 404 8.72 -1.57 -3.31
N ILE A 405 8.62 -2.57 -4.18
CA ILE A 405 7.35 -3.12 -4.62
C ILE A 405 6.76 -3.98 -3.50
N PRO A 406 5.53 -3.69 -3.04
CA PRO A 406 4.81 -4.56 -2.12
C PRO A 406 4.62 -5.95 -2.70
N ASN A 407 4.97 -6.99 -1.93
CA ASN A 407 4.99 -8.38 -2.40
C ASN A 407 4.12 -9.33 -1.56
N GLU A 408 3.09 -8.78 -0.90
CA GLU A 408 2.17 -9.55 -0.07
C GLU A 408 1.05 -10.19 -0.90
N VAL A 409 0.87 -11.51 -0.74
CA VAL A 409 -0.14 -12.28 -1.47
C VAL A 409 -1.40 -12.42 -0.64
N ASN A 410 -2.49 -11.83 -1.11
CA ASN A 410 -3.80 -12.06 -0.54
C ASN A 410 -4.37 -13.41 -0.98
N TRP A 411 -4.31 -14.40 -0.09
CA TRP A 411 -4.79 -15.76 -0.37
C TRP A 411 -6.29 -15.84 -0.65
N SER A 412 -7.10 -14.93 -0.10
CA SER A 412 -8.55 -14.90 -0.37
C SER A 412 -8.84 -14.61 -1.84
N TRP A 413 -8.14 -13.62 -2.42
CA TRP A 413 -8.22 -13.32 -3.85
C TRP A 413 -7.65 -14.45 -4.70
N ALA A 414 -6.50 -15.01 -4.33
CA ALA A 414 -5.88 -16.12 -5.05
C ALA A 414 -6.82 -17.33 -5.14
N LEU A 415 -7.48 -17.71 -4.04
CA LEU A 415 -8.44 -18.82 -4.01
C LEU A 415 -9.65 -18.56 -4.92
N ARG A 416 -10.19 -17.34 -4.93
CA ARG A 416 -11.30 -16.96 -5.83
C ARG A 416 -10.90 -17.05 -7.31
N ILE A 417 -9.69 -16.60 -7.66
CA ILE A 417 -9.16 -16.68 -9.02
C ILE A 417 -8.98 -18.15 -9.45
N VAL A 418 -8.39 -18.99 -8.58
CA VAL A 418 -8.22 -20.42 -8.85
C VAL A 418 -9.56 -21.10 -9.10
N LEU A 419 -10.55 -20.86 -8.23
CA LEU A 419 -11.89 -21.43 -8.35
C LEU A 419 -12.57 -20.98 -9.66
N LEU A 420 -12.50 -19.68 -9.97
CA LEU A 420 -13.07 -19.11 -11.20
C LEU A 420 -12.39 -19.67 -12.45
N ALA A 421 -11.07 -19.88 -12.43
CA ALA A 421 -10.33 -20.50 -13.54
C ALA A 421 -10.74 -21.96 -13.77
N ILE A 422 -10.99 -22.74 -12.71
CA ILE A 422 -11.48 -24.11 -12.82
C ILE A 422 -12.88 -24.14 -13.44
N ILE A 423 -13.78 -23.27 -12.97
CA ILE A 423 -15.13 -23.13 -13.53
C ILE A 423 -15.06 -22.71 -15.00
N ALA A 424 -14.26 -21.71 -15.32
CA ALA A 424 -14.11 -21.21 -16.68
C ALA A 424 -13.54 -22.27 -17.63
N ALA A 425 -12.56 -23.06 -17.19
CA ALA A 425 -12.05 -24.20 -17.95
C ALA A 425 -13.13 -25.26 -18.20
N ALA A 426 -13.94 -25.59 -17.18
CA ALA A 426 -15.07 -26.51 -17.35
C ALA A 426 -16.10 -25.96 -18.37
N ILE A 427 -16.44 -24.67 -18.28
CA ILE A 427 -17.36 -24.00 -19.21
C ILE A 427 -16.83 -24.04 -20.64
N GLY A 428 -15.54 -23.75 -20.84
CA GLY A 428 -14.89 -23.78 -22.16
C GLY A 428 -14.97 -25.16 -22.82
N THR A 429 -15.13 -26.24 -22.05
CA THR A 429 -15.25 -27.61 -22.58
C THR A 429 -16.68 -28.08 -22.82
N LEU A 430 -17.71 -27.32 -22.42
CA LEU A 430 -19.11 -27.72 -22.56
C LEU A 430 -19.50 -27.94 -24.03
N ILE A 431 -19.17 -26.99 -24.91
CA ILE A 431 -19.51 -27.11 -26.34
C ILE A 431 -18.79 -28.31 -27.00
N PRO A 432 -17.46 -28.49 -26.85
CA PRO A 432 -16.77 -29.69 -27.32
C PRO A 432 -17.38 -30.98 -26.78
N ALA A 433 -17.76 -31.01 -25.49
CA ALA A 433 -18.39 -32.17 -24.87
C ALA A 433 -19.75 -32.50 -25.51
N ILE A 434 -20.57 -31.50 -25.82
CA ILE A 434 -21.84 -31.68 -26.53
C ILE A 434 -21.61 -32.20 -27.96
N VAL A 435 -20.62 -31.66 -28.67
CA VAL A 435 -20.25 -32.12 -30.03
C VAL A 435 -19.80 -33.58 -30.01
N ALA A 436 -18.95 -33.96 -29.06
CA ALA A 436 -18.54 -35.35 -28.86
C ALA A 436 -19.73 -36.26 -28.54
N ALA A 437 -20.63 -35.82 -27.65
CA ALA A 437 -21.81 -36.57 -27.26
C ALA A 437 -22.79 -36.78 -28.42
N ARG A 438 -22.92 -35.84 -29.35
CA ARG A 438 -23.81 -35.93 -30.52
C ARG A 438 -23.20 -36.66 -31.72
N THR A 439 -21.95 -37.10 -31.62
CA THR A 439 -21.27 -37.86 -32.69
C THR A 439 -22.01 -39.19 -32.93
N LYS A 440 -22.43 -39.45 -34.18
CA LYS A 440 -23.15 -40.67 -34.58
C LYS A 440 -22.16 -41.73 -35.07
N PRO A 441 -22.10 -42.92 -34.43
CA PRO A 441 -21.12 -43.96 -34.81
C PRO A 441 -21.22 -44.40 -36.27
N VAL A 442 -22.45 -44.54 -36.77
CA VAL A 442 -22.72 -45.02 -38.13
C VAL A 442 -22.23 -44.06 -39.22
N GLU A 443 -22.24 -42.75 -38.98
CA GLU A 443 -21.78 -41.76 -39.95
C GLU A 443 -20.25 -41.73 -40.04
N ILE A 444 -19.55 -42.03 -38.94
CA ILE A 444 -18.09 -41.96 -38.89
C ILE A 444 -17.43 -43.25 -39.37
N LEU A 445 -18.06 -44.40 -39.11
CA LEU A 445 -17.51 -45.71 -39.48
C LEU A 445 -17.89 -46.15 -40.91
N ARG A 446 -18.73 -45.40 -41.63
CA ARG A 446 -19.25 -45.74 -42.97
C ARG A 446 -18.42 -45.17 -44.14
N TYR A 447 -17.57 -44.17 -43.90
CA TYR A 447 -16.71 -43.57 -44.93
C TYR A 447 -15.31 -44.22 -45.02
N GLU A 448 -15.24 -45.48 -44.56
CA GLU A 448 -14.24 -46.51 -44.91
C GLU A 448 -15.02 -47.72 -45.43
#